data_AF-A0A7C1PX79-F1
#
_entry.id   AF-A0A7C1PX79-F1
#
_cell.length_a   1.000
_cell.length_b   1.000
_cell.length_c   1.000
_cell.angle_alpha   90.00
_cell.angle_beta   90.00
_cell.angle_gamma   90.00
#
_symmetry.space_group_name_H-M   'P 1'
#
loop_
_entity.id
_entity.type
_entity.pdbx_description
1 polymer ?
#
loop_
_entity_poly.entity_id
_entity_poly.type
_entity_poly.pdbx_seq_one_letter_code
_entity_poly.pdbx_strand_id
1 'polypeptide(L)' 'MPNYSSPADGQQKSPVMIPSISYERMAEKWDLINDLLGGTKAMQASGEKWLPSEPAESQLAYDARLSRSVLYNGLRDT' A
#
# COMPACT_ATOMS: atom_id res chain seq x y z
N MET A 1 -6.70 -38.81 31.17
CA MET A 1 -6.58 -37.91 30.00
C MET A 1 -7.87 -37.99 29.20
N PRO A 2 -8.63 -36.89 28.99
CA PRO A 2 -9.88 -36.96 28.24
C PRO A 2 -9.59 -36.99 26.74
N ASN A 3 -10.28 -37.89 26.03
CA ASN A 3 -10.19 -38.11 24.60
C ASN A 3 -11.22 -37.23 23.87
N TYR A 4 -10.79 -36.33 22.99
CA TYR A 4 -11.70 -35.51 22.19
C TYR A 4 -12.02 -36.20 20.87
N SER A 5 -13.22 -36.77 20.79
CA SER A 5 -13.87 -37.14 19.51
C SER A 5 -14.15 -35.89 18.69
N SER A 6 -13.73 -35.90 17.43
CA SER A 6 -13.94 -34.81 16.46
C SER A 6 -15.32 -34.93 15.79
N PRO A 7 -16.12 -33.84 15.68
CA PRO A 7 -17.20 -33.79 14.72
C PRO A 7 -16.78 -33.02 13.46
N ALA A 8 -17.00 -33.71 12.33
CA ALA A 8 -17.40 -33.26 10.99
C ALA A 8 -17.23 -31.79 10.56
N ASP A 9 -16.52 -31.64 9.43
CA ASP A 9 -16.87 -30.87 8.24
C ASP A 9 -17.60 -29.52 8.42
N GLY A 10 -16.78 -28.50 8.60
CA GLY A 10 -17.06 -27.13 8.18
C GLY A 10 -15.72 -26.41 8.18
N GLN A 11 -15.24 -25.92 7.03
CA GLN A 11 -13.93 -25.26 6.92
C GLN A 11 -13.87 -24.03 7.83
N GLN A 12 -13.45 -24.23 9.08
CA GLN A 12 -13.13 -23.19 10.03
C GLN A 12 -11.80 -22.58 9.59
N LYS A 13 -11.85 -21.39 8.99
CA LYS A 13 -10.63 -20.60 8.77
C LYS A 13 -10.00 -20.39 10.14
N SER A 14 -8.78 -20.91 10.32
CA SER A 14 -8.04 -20.71 11.57
C SER A 14 -8.02 -19.21 11.91
N PRO A 15 -8.34 -18.80 13.15
CA PRO A 15 -8.39 -17.39 13.53
C PRO A 15 -7.04 -16.68 13.37
N VAL A 16 -5.96 -17.44 13.21
CA VAL A 16 -4.62 -16.95 12.86
C VAL A 16 -4.57 -16.29 11.47
N MET A 17 -5.48 -16.67 10.54
CA MET A 17 -5.48 -16.15 9.16
C MET A 17 -6.27 -14.85 8.98
N ILE A 18 -6.98 -14.36 10.00
CA ILE A 18 -7.74 -13.11 9.91
C ILE A 18 -6.88 -12.00 10.52
N PRO A 19 -6.40 -11.02 9.72
CA PRO A 19 -5.68 -9.90 10.27
C PRO A 19 -6.55 -9.14 11.27
N SER A 20 -5.93 -8.60 12.31
CA SER A 20 -6.67 -7.71 13.22
C SER A 20 -7.06 -6.42 12.49
N ILE A 21 -8.15 -5.79 12.93
CA ILE A 21 -8.56 -4.45 12.42
C ILE A 21 -7.42 -3.42 12.56
N SER A 22 -6.61 -3.52 13.61
CA SER A 22 -5.43 -2.67 13.80
C SER A 22 -4.37 -2.88 12.73
N TYR A 23 -4.19 -4.13 12.26
CA TYR A 23 -3.29 -4.44 11.16
C TYR A 23 -3.81 -3.86 9.84
N GLU A 24 -5.08 -4.06 9.51
CA GLU A 24 -5.67 -3.54 8.26
C GLU A 24 -5.52 -2.02 8.16
N ARG A 25 -5.80 -1.30 9.25
CA ARG A 25 -5.61 0.16 9.33
C ARG A 25 -4.17 0.62 9.14
N MET A 26 -3.19 -0.22 9.45
CA MET A 26 -1.77 0.08 9.23
C MET A 26 -1.32 -0.32 7.82
N ALA A 27 -1.84 -1.43 7.30
CA ALA A 27 -1.49 -1.93 5.98
C ALA A 27 -1.72 -0.87 4.89
N GLU A 28 -2.85 -0.15 4.94
CA GLU A 28 -3.14 0.95 4.01
C GLU A 28 -2.10 2.08 4.06
N LYS A 29 -1.52 2.35 5.24
CA LYS A 29 -0.51 3.39 5.42
C LYS A 29 0.86 2.97 4.93
N TRP A 30 1.15 1.67 4.94
CA TRP A 30 2.43 1.13 4.50
C TRP A 30 2.63 1.27 3.00
N ASP A 31 1.57 1.33 2.20
CA ASP A 31 1.66 1.59 0.76
C ASP A 31 2.45 2.87 0.45
N LEU A 32 2.11 3.98 1.11
CA LEU A 32 2.82 5.25 0.92
C LEU A 32 4.28 5.13 1.36
N ILE A 33 4.53 4.47 2.49
CA ILE A 33 5.88 4.27 3.03
C ILE A 33 6.72 3.46 2.05
N ASN A 34 6.17 2.40 1.47
CA ASN A 34 6.85 1.56 0.48
C ASN A 34 7.21 2.36 -0.78
N ASP A 35 6.31 3.19 -1.28
CA ASP A 35 6.56 4.01 -2.48
C ASP A 35 7.58 5.14 -2.21
N LEU A 36 7.52 5.77 -1.03
CA LEU A 36 8.54 6.74 -0.58
C LEU A 36 9.92 6.09 -0.47
N LEU A 37 10.01 4.91 0.14
CA LEU A 37 11.25 4.14 0.23
C LEU A 37 11.78 3.74 -1.16
N GLY A 38 10.90 3.46 -2.12
CA GLY A 38 11.24 3.20 -3.51
C GLY A 38 11.81 4.42 -4.27
N GLY A 39 11.66 5.61 -3.72
CA GLY A 39 12.26 6.84 -4.24
C GLY A 39 11.50 7.44 -5.43
N THR A 40 12.17 8.35 -6.15
CA THR A 40 11.55 9.13 -7.25
C THR A 40 10.86 8.24 -8.29
N LYS A 41 11.47 7.13 -8.70
CA LYS A 41 10.90 6.26 -9.73
C LYS A 41 9.65 5.51 -9.27
N ALA A 42 9.61 5.08 -8.01
CA ALA A 42 8.41 4.46 -7.45
C ALA A 42 7.28 5.47 -7.34
N MET A 43 7.55 6.69 -6.83
CA MET A 43 6.56 7.76 -6.78
C MET A 43 5.99 8.13 -8.16
N GLN A 44 6.85 8.24 -9.18
CA GLN A 44 6.43 8.49 -10.56
C GLN A 44 5.55 7.35 -11.10
N ALA A 45 5.90 6.09 -10.82
CA ALA A 45 5.13 4.92 -11.26
C ALA A 45 3.76 4.82 -10.58
N SER A 46 3.64 5.25 -9.32
CA SER A 46 2.36 5.31 -8.61
C SER A 46 1.43 6.40 -9.13
N GLY A 47 1.95 7.36 -9.92
CA GLY A 47 1.16 8.34 -10.67
C GLY A 47 0.13 9.06 -9.80
N GLU A 48 -1.13 9.11 -10.26
CA GLU A 48 -2.20 9.86 -9.62
C GLU A 48 -2.55 9.37 -8.21
N LYS A 49 -2.11 8.16 -7.81
CA LYS A 49 -2.27 7.66 -6.43
C LYS A 49 -1.67 8.65 -5.42
N TRP A 50 -0.51 9.22 -5.75
CA TRP A 50 0.22 10.14 -4.86
C TRP A 50 0.50 11.51 -5.49
N LEU A 51 0.48 11.60 -6.81
CA LEU A 51 0.78 12.80 -7.59
C LEU A 51 -0.44 13.10 -8.46
N PRO A 52 -1.59 13.51 -7.89
CA PRO A 52 -2.82 13.71 -8.65
C PRO A 52 -2.65 14.75 -9.76
N SER A 53 -3.45 14.63 -10.81
CA SER A 53 -3.59 15.63 -11.86
C SER A 53 -4.45 16.80 -11.38
N GLU A 54 -4.16 18.02 -11.84
CA GLU A 54 -5.01 19.17 -11.56
C GLU A 54 -6.28 19.16 -12.45
N PRO A 55 -7.42 19.71 -11.99
CA PRO A 55 -8.69 19.61 -12.74
C PRO A 55 -8.66 20.16 -14.19
N ALA A 56 -7.79 21.12 -14.47
CA ALA A 56 -7.63 21.72 -15.80
C ALA A 56 -6.32 21.28 -16.51
N GLU A 57 -5.60 20.32 -15.95
CA GLU A 57 -4.37 19.80 -16.52
C GLU A 57 -4.70 18.79 -17.63
N SER A 58 -4.09 18.99 -18.80
CA SER A 58 -4.19 18.01 -19.88
C SER A 58 -3.31 16.80 -19.59
N GLN A 59 -3.63 15.63 -20.15
CA GLN A 59 -2.81 14.43 -19.97
C GLN A 59 -1.33 14.67 -20.34
N LEU A 60 -1.07 15.36 -21.46
CA LEU A 60 0.30 15.68 -21.88
C LEU A 60 1.02 16.57 -20.85
N ALA A 61 0.32 17.54 -20.27
CA ALA A 61 0.88 18.41 -19.24
C ALA A 61 1.16 17.63 -17.96
N TYR A 62 0.24 16.74 -17.57
CA TYR A 62 0.39 15.83 -16.45
C TYR A 62 1.62 14.93 -16.60
N ASP A 63 1.75 14.24 -17.74
CA ASP A 63 2.89 13.35 -18.01
C ASP A 63 4.23 14.12 -17.99
N ALA A 64 4.23 15.32 -18.57
CA ALA A 64 5.39 16.21 -18.54
C ALA A 64 5.74 16.65 -17.12
N ARG A 65 4.75 17.00 -16.28
CA ARG A 65 4.96 17.33 -14.87
C ARG A 65 5.46 16.11 -14.09
N LEU A 66 4.82 14.96 -14.23
CA LEU A 66 5.16 13.71 -13.57
C LEU A 66 6.62 13.33 -13.83
N SER A 67 7.08 13.44 -15.08
CA SER A 67 8.48 13.13 -15.45
C SER A 67 9.52 14.03 -14.77
N ARG A 68 9.16 15.27 -14.44
CA ARG A 68 10.02 16.26 -13.78
C ARG A 68 9.90 16.25 -12.26
N SER A 69 8.85 15.64 -11.71
CA SER A 69 8.67 15.49 -10.26
C SER A 69 9.76 14.61 -9.68
N VAL A 70 10.47 15.12 -8.67
CA VAL A 70 11.54 14.42 -7.96
C VAL A 70 11.23 14.38 -6.47
N LEU A 71 11.52 13.25 -5.83
CA LEU A 71 11.39 13.07 -4.39
C LEU A 71 12.77 13.25 -3.74
N TYR A 72 12.88 14.19 -2.79
CA TYR A 72 13.93 14.10 -1.79
C TYR A 72 13.60 12.94 -0.85
N ASN A 73 14.39 11.88 -0.89
CA ASN A 73 14.10 10.63 -0.18
C ASN A 73 14.47 10.72 1.31
N GLY A 74 13.84 11.64 2.03
CA GLY A 74 14.09 11.87 3.45
C GLY A 74 13.77 10.67 4.33
N LEU A 75 12.85 9.80 3.92
CA LEU A 75 12.51 8.58 4.67
C LEU A 75 13.66 7.55 4.69
N ARG A 76 14.56 7.59 3.70
CA ARG A 76 15.78 6.75 3.69
C ARG A 76 16.95 7.43 4.44
N ASP A 77 16.84 8.72 4.72
CA ASP A 77 17.88 9.55 5.34
C ASP A 77 17.71 9.68 6.87
N THR A 78 16.98 8.74 7.48
CA THR A 78 16.72 8.64 8.93
C THR A 78 17.26 7.33 9.49
#